data_AF-A0A3L7MXQ3-F1
#
_entry.id   AF-A0A3L7MXQ3-F1
#
_cell.length_a   1.000
_cell.length_b   1.000
_cell.length_c   1.000
_cell.angle_alpha   90.00
_cell.angle_beta   90.00
_cell.angle_gamma   90.00
#
_symmetry.space_group_name_H-M   'P 1'
#
loop_
_entity.id
_entity.type
_entity.pdbx_description
1 polymer ?
#
loop_
_entity_poly.entity_id
_entity_poly.type
_entity_poly.pdbx_seq_one_letter_code
_entity_poly.pdbx_strand_id
1 'polypeptide(L)'
;MKNISSNFLPVATIMCFVLAACASTPSAKRVSELGATAIIGSWISELDDTKLTVEKNGVYRIEHAADAATTGRWSLEGTAIVFISDSASSACPDIEGAYTPEIVRDTVRFAKLRDDCPTRETHMAWPWQRG
;
A
#
# COMPACT_ATOMS: atom_id res chain seq x y z
N MET A 1 44.79 50.44 42.81
CA MET A 1 44.24 49.13 42.36
C MET A 1 42.85 49.43 41.81
N LYS A 2 42.64 49.47 40.48
CA LYS A 2 42.03 48.40 39.66
C LYS A 2 40.71 47.92 40.30
N ASN A 3 39.52 48.01 39.70
CA ASN A 3 39.13 47.78 38.30
C ASN A 3 37.62 48.10 38.09
N ILE A 4 37.24 48.75 36.96
CA ILE A 4 36.48 48.19 35.79
C ILE A 4 34.97 48.04 36.06
N SER A 5 34.12 48.98 35.62
CA SER A 5 33.54 49.18 34.26
C SER A 5 32.30 48.33 33.94
N SER A 6 31.23 49.09 33.69
CA SER A 6 30.03 48.93 32.86
C SER A 6 30.04 47.86 31.76
N ASN A 7 28.84 47.33 31.43
CA ASN A 7 28.14 47.46 30.13
C ASN A 7 27.01 46.39 30.02
N PHE A 8 25.75 46.82 29.94
CA PHE A 8 24.96 47.05 28.71
C PHE A 8 24.53 45.76 27.97
N LEU A 9 23.20 45.53 28.02
CA LEU A 9 22.25 44.77 27.18
C LEU A 9 22.75 43.86 26.03
N PRO A 10 21.99 42.78 25.79
CA PRO A 10 21.34 42.56 24.48
C PRO A 10 19.86 42.17 24.66
N VAL A 11 18.86 42.83 24.04
CA VAL A 11 18.36 42.66 22.66
C VAL A 11 18.15 41.19 22.23
N ALA A 12 16.88 40.78 22.12
CA ALA A 12 16.40 39.70 21.25
C ALA A 12 14.86 39.85 21.13
N THR A 13 14.33 40.72 20.27
CA THR A 13 14.17 40.57 18.81
C THR A 13 13.41 39.30 18.40
N ILE A 14 12.09 39.48 18.30
CA ILE A 14 11.24 39.10 17.16
C ILE A 14 11.29 37.63 16.71
N MET A 15 10.32 36.90 17.24
CA MET A 15 9.52 35.87 16.58
C MET A 15 9.24 36.19 15.10
N CYS A 16 9.67 35.33 14.16
CA CYS A 16 8.95 34.95 12.93
C CYS A 16 9.78 34.03 12.02
N PHE A 17 9.04 33.37 11.12
CA PHE A 17 9.47 32.59 9.94
C PHE A 17 9.74 31.09 10.13
N VAL A 18 8.61 30.36 10.21
CA VAL A 18 8.23 29.27 9.30
C VAL A 18 9.30 28.92 8.27
N LEU A 19 10.12 27.90 8.54
CA LEU A 19 10.82 27.16 7.50
C LEU A 19 9.96 25.94 7.18
N ALA A 20 9.34 26.04 6.01
CA ALA A 20 8.59 24.99 5.36
C ALA A 20 9.39 23.69 5.38
N ALA A 21 8.92 22.72 6.14
CA ALA A 21 9.24 21.34 5.87
C ALA A 21 8.60 21.02 4.51
N CYS A 22 9.38 21.15 3.44
CA CYS A 22 9.17 20.37 2.23
C CYS A 22 9.41 18.91 2.61
N ALA A 23 8.48 18.33 3.35
CA ALA A 23 8.26 16.90 3.29
C ALA A 23 7.81 16.67 1.84
N SER A 24 8.77 16.31 1.00
CA SER A 24 8.50 15.66 -0.27
C SER A 24 7.82 14.34 0.07
N THR A 25 6.53 14.43 0.36
CA THR A 25 5.64 13.28 0.44
C THR A 25 5.89 12.51 -0.86
N PRO A 26 6.37 11.26 -0.80
CA PRO A 26 6.49 10.47 -2.00
C PRO A 26 5.12 10.48 -2.66
N SER A 27 5.02 11.10 -3.84
CA SER A 27 3.78 11.12 -4.58
C SER A 27 3.43 9.66 -4.83
N ALA A 28 2.39 9.20 -4.16
CA ALA A 28 1.90 7.86 -4.37
C ALA A 28 1.42 7.78 -5.81
N LYS A 29 2.14 7.01 -6.63
CA LYS A 29 1.81 6.90 -8.05
C LYS A 29 0.64 5.94 -8.17
N ARG A 30 -0.46 6.45 -8.73
CA ARG A 30 -1.62 5.60 -9.03
C ARG A 30 -1.24 4.58 -10.09
N VAL A 31 -1.84 3.40 -10.07
CA VAL A 31 -1.54 2.33 -11.04
C VAL A 31 -1.79 2.75 -12.50
N SER A 32 -2.64 3.76 -12.74
CA SER A 32 -2.77 4.40 -14.05
C SER A 32 -1.46 5.01 -14.58
N GLU A 33 -0.54 5.43 -13.70
CA GLU A 33 0.73 6.06 -14.08
C GLU A 33 1.91 5.08 -14.14
N LEU A 34 1.90 4.03 -13.32
CA LEU A 34 2.93 2.96 -13.33
C LEU A 34 2.61 1.85 -14.35
N GLY A 35 1.40 1.86 -14.90
CA GLY A 35 0.88 0.81 -15.76
C GLY A 35 0.32 -0.36 -14.95
N ALA A 36 -0.80 -0.87 -15.45
CA ALA A 36 -1.43 -2.15 -15.13
C ALA A 36 -0.48 -3.29 -14.71
N THR A 37 0.72 -3.36 -15.29
CA THR A 37 1.70 -4.41 -15.06
C THR A 37 2.49 -4.28 -13.76
N ALA A 38 2.46 -3.11 -13.10
CA ALA A 38 3.23 -2.88 -11.88
C ALA A 38 2.78 -3.78 -10.70
N ILE A 39 1.53 -4.25 -10.75
CA ILE A 39 0.95 -5.18 -9.77
C ILE A 39 1.42 -6.63 -9.96
N ILE A 40 1.92 -6.98 -11.15
CA ILE A 40 2.41 -8.34 -11.44
C ILE A 40 3.65 -8.60 -10.58
N GLY A 41 3.68 -9.75 -9.91
CA GLY A 41 4.76 -10.14 -9.02
C GLY A 41 4.27 -10.82 -7.74
N SER A 42 5.18 -10.97 -6.79
CA SER A 42 4.89 -11.45 -5.44
C SER A 42 4.84 -10.28 -4.47
N TRP A 43 3.90 -10.36 -3.53
CA TRP A 43 3.68 -9.39 -2.48
C TRP A 43 3.45 -10.13 -1.16
N ILE A 44 3.93 -9.56 -0.06
CA ILE A 44 3.87 -10.13 1.29
C ILE A 44 3.04 -9.16 2.14
N SER A 45 1.96 -9.67 2.72
CA SER A 45 1.06 -8.93 3.60
C SER A 45 1.77 -8.50 4.88
N GLU A 46 1.65 -7.23 5.26
CA GLU A 46 2.14 -6.75 6.56
C GLU A 46 1.31 -7.24 7.75
N LEU A 47 0.14 -7.87 7.51
CA LEU A 47 -0.71 -8.42 8.57
C LEU A 47 -0.10 -9.67 9.22
N ASP A 48 0.34 -10.61 8.39
CA ASP A 48 0.61 -12.00 8.80
C ASP A 48 1.54 -12.76 7.84
N ASP A 49 2.33 -12.05 7.04
CA ASP A 49 3.24 -12.62 6.03
C ASP A 49 2.53 -13.47 4.94
N THR A 50 1.20 -13.39 4.82
CA THR A 50 0.45 -13.99 3.71
C THR A 50 1.02 -13.51 2.37
N LYS A 51 1.25 -14.44 1.44
CA LYS A 51 1.83 -14.11 0.12
C LYS A 51 0.74 -14.00 -0.95
N LEU A 52 0.65 -12.85 -1.60
CA LEU A 52 -0.14 -12.62 -2.80
C LEU A 52 0.78 -12.71 -4.03
N THR A 53 0.47 -13.60 -4.95
CA THR A 53 1.12 -13.68 -6.27
C THR A 53 0.13 -13.28 -7.34
N VAL A 54 0.53 -12.34 -8.21
CA VAL A 54 -0.26 -11.89 -9.37
C VAL A 54 0.54 -12.18 -10.62
N GLU A 55 0.08 -13.11 -11.45
CA GLU A 55 0.79 -13.58 -12.63
C GLU A 55 0.33 -12.91 -13.91
N LYS A 56 1.24 -12.72 -14.88
CA LYS A 56 0.94 -12.09 -16.17
C LYS A 56 -0.12 -12.83 -17.00
N ASN A 57 -0.33 -14.13 -16.75
CA ASN A 57 -1.34 -14.95 -17.43
C ASN A 57 -2.78 -14.74 -16.90
N GLY A 58 -2.98 -13.84 -15.94
CA GLY A 58 -4.30 -13.57 -15.35
C GLY A 58 -4.67 -14.50 -14.21
N VAL A 59 -3.71 -15.22 -13.60
CA VAL A 59 -3.90 -16.03 -12.40
C VAL A 59 -3.39 -15.27 -11.18
N TYR A 60 -4.12 -15.35 -10.06
CA TYR A 60 -3.61 -14.89 -8.76
C TYR A 60 -3.66 -16.03 -7.75
N ARG A 61 -2.81 -15.92 -6.73
CA ARG A 61 -2.75 -16.88 -5.63
C ARG A 61 -2.50 -16.16 -4.31
N ILE A 62 -3.24 -16.54 -3.27
CA ILE A 62 -3.04 -16.10 -1.88
C ILE A 62 -2.61 -17.32 -1.08
N GLU A 63 -1.40 -17.28 -0.53
CA GLU A 63 -0.80 -18.37 0.25
C GLU A 63 -0.69 -17.94 1.72
N HIS A 64 -1.42 -18.63 2.58
CA HIS A 64 -1.31 -18.49 4.03
C HIS A 64 -0.35 -19.55 4.57
N ALA A 65 0.37 -19.26 5.65
CA ALA A 65 1.34 -20.21 6.20
C ALA A 65 0.72 -21.52 6.70
N ALA A 66 -0.54 -21.47 7.16
CA ALA A 66 -1.23 -22.60 7.79
C ALA A 66 -2.39 -23.19 6.96
N ASP A 67 -2.80 -22.52 5.88
CA ASP A 67 -4.01 -22.89 5.12
C ASP A 67 -3.69 -23.21 3.65
N ALA A 68 -4.66 -23.87 3.00
CA ALA A 68 -4.60 -24.11 1.57
C ALA A 68 -4.56 -22.77 0.82
N ALA A 69 -3.72 -22.71 -0.22
CA ALA A 69 -3.65 -21.53 -1.07
C ALA A 69 -4.98 -21.29 -1.80
N THR A 70 -5.46 -20.05 -1.76
CA THR A 70 -6.60 -19.62 -2.58
C THR A 70 -6.07 -19.24 -3.96
N THR A 71 -6.56 -19.92 -5.01
CA THR A 71 -6.21 -19.60 -6.40
C THR A 71 -7.43 -19.01 -7.12
N GLY A 72 -7.18 -18.15 -8.08
CA GLY A 72 -8.24 -17.57 -8.89
C GLY A 72 -7.74 -16.82 -10.10
N ARG A 73 -8.67 -16.08 -10.73
CA ARG A 73 -8.40 -15.21 -11.87
C ARG A 73 -8.34 -13.76 -11.44
N TRP A 74 -7.48 -12.99 -12.10
CA TRP A 74 -7.50 -11.54 -11.99
C TRP A 74 -7.59 -10.88 -13.36
N SER A 75 -8.17 -9.68 -13.36
CA SER A 75 -8.28 -8.81 -14.53
C SER A 75 -8.13 -7.35 -14.12
N LEU A 76 -8.00 -6.48 -15.12
CA LEU A 76 -8.06 -5.04 -14.93
C LEU A 76 -9.27 -4.47 -15.64
N GLU A 77 -10.04 -3.69 -14.90
CA GLU A 77 -11.23 -3.00 -15.38
C GLU A 77 -11.02 -1.50 -15.16
N GLY A 78 -10.48 -0.82 -16.18
CA GLY A 78 -10.07 0.56 -16.07
C GLY A 78 -8.93 0.74 -15.06
N THR A 79 -9.23 1.35 -13.92
CA THR A 79 -8.27 1.54 -12.81
C THR A 79 -8.42 0.50 -11.70
N ALA A 80 -9.42 -0.37 -11.79
CA ALA A 80 -9.65 -1.40 -10.79
C ALA A 80 -8.92 -2.70 -11.15
N ILE A 81 -8.36 -3.36 -10.14
CA ILE A 81 -8.02 -4.78 -10.21
C ILE A 81 -9.19 -5.59 -9.68
N VAL A 82 -9.57 -6.64 -10.41
CA VAL A 82 -10.63 -7.56 -10.01
C VAL A 82 -10.01 -8.92 -9.74
N PHE A 83 -10.36 -9.53 -8.62
CA PHE A 83 -9.96 -10.86 -8.20
C PHE A 83 -11.21 -11.75 -8.08
N ILE A 84 -11.17 -12.94 -8.67
CA ILE A 84 -12.24 -13.94 -8.63
C ILE A 84 -11.62 -15.26 -8.21
N SER A 85 -11.96 -15.76 -7.02
CA SER A 85 -11.47 -17.08 -6.57
C SER A 85 -12.10 -18.17 -7.44
N ASP A 86 -11.35 -19.22 -7.74
CA ASP A 86 -11.86 -20.36 -8.49
C ASP A 86 -13.05 -21.01 -7.74
N SER A 87 -13.99 -21.62 -8.48
CA SER A 87 -15.18 -22.27 -7.89
C SER A 87 -14.84 -23.41 -6.91
N ALA A 88 -13.64 -23.99 -7.04
CA ALA A 88 -13.12 -25.01 -6.14
C ALA A 88 -12.45 -24.46 -4.87
N SER A 89 -12.34 -23.13 -4.73
CA SER A 89 -11.77 -22.48 -3.56
C SER A 89 -12.66 -22.70 -2.33
N SER A 90 -12.04 -23.04 -1.21
CA SER A 90 -12.73 -23.08 0.09
C SER A 90 -13.10 -21.68 0.59
N ALA A 91 -12.37 -20.66 0.15
CA ALA A 91 -12.60 -19.26 0.49
C ALA A 91 -13.21 -18.52 -0.71
N CYS A 92 -14.47 -18.12 -0.54
CA CYS A 92 -15.21 -17.23 -1.44
C CYS A 92 -15.23 -17.65 -2.92
N PRO A 93 -15.70 -18.89 -3.23
CA PRO A 93 -15.75 -19.39 -4.60
C PRO A 93 -16.63 -18.49 -5.48
N ASP A 94 -16.13 -18.13 -6.67
CA ASP A 94 -16.82 -17.32 -7.68
C ASP A 94 -17.24 -15.91 -7.24
N ILE A 95 -16.78 -15.44 -6.08
CA ILE A 95 -17.06 -14.09 -5.59
C ILE A 95 -16.03 -13.12 -6.11
N GLU A 96 -16.49 -12.11 -6.85
CA GLU A 96 -15.69 -10.98 -7.31
C GLU A 96 -15.28 -10.04 -6.16
N GLY A 97 -14.01 -9.63 -6.16
CA GLY A 97 -13.49 -8.54 -5.34
C GLY A 97 -12.74 -7.54 -6.20
N ALA A 98 -13.19 -6.29 -6.22
CA ALA A 98 -12.60 -5.21 -6.99
C ALA A 98 -12.00 -4.12 -6.09
N TYR A 99 -10.80 -3.69 -6.46
CA TYR A 99 -9.97 -2.78 -5.67
C TYR A 99 -9.29 -1.76 -6.57
N THR A 100 -9.04 -0.55 -6.05
CA THR A 100 -8.10 0.38 -6.67
C THR A 100 -6.72 0.15 -6.06
N PRO A 101 -5.73 -0.33 -6.84
CA PRO A 101 -4.37 -0.47 -6.35
C PRO A 101 -3.62 0.87 -6.37
N GLU A 102 -2.88 1.14 -5.30
CA GLU A 102 -1.94 2.25 -5.16
C GLU A 102 -0.57 1.69 -4.84
N ILE A 103 0.42 1.93 -5.72
CA ILE A 103 1.77 1.38 -5.57
C ILE A 103 2.74 2.51 -5.28
N VAL A 104 3.40 2.44 -4.13
CA VAL A 104 4.44 3.38 -3.73
C VAL A 104 5.72 2.61 -3.47
N ARG A 105 6.67 2.72 -4.42
CA ARG A 105 7.92 1.94 -4.42
C ARG A 105 7.62 0.44 -4.40
N ASP A 106 7.89 -0.21 -3.27
CA ASP A 106 7.76 -1.65 -3.06
C ASP A 106 6.55 -1.99 -2.20
N THR A 107 5.61 -1.06 -2.01
CA THR A 107 4.38 -1.30 -1.25
C THR A 107 3.17 -1.07 -2.14
N VAL A 108 2.24 -2.03 -2.15
CA VAL A 108 0.90 -1.86 -2.71
C VAL A 108 -0.13 -1.75 -1.59
N ARG A 109 -1.10 -0.85 -1.77
CA ARG A 109 -2.31 -0.74 -0.97
C ARG A 109 -3.51 -0.91 -1.88
N PHE A 110 -4.54 -1.60 -1.40
CA PHE A 110 -5.78 -1.79 -2.13
C PHE A 110 -6.91 -1.01 -1.46
N ALA A 111 -7.46 -0.02 -2.15
CA ALA A 111 -8.68 0.64 -1.72
C ALA A 111 -9.88 -0.18 -2.23
N LYS A 112 -10.71 -0.71 -1.30
CA LYS A 112 -11.88 -1.51 -1.65
C LYS A 112 -12.89 -0.70 -2.47
N LEU A 113 -13.33 -1.24 -3.60
CA LEU A 113 -14.45 -0.71 -4.38
C LEU A 113 -15.71 -1.54 -4.11
N ARG A 114 -15.61 -2.86 -4.28
CA ARG A 114 -16.64 -3.87 -3.96
C ARG A 114 -15.91 -5.18 -3.62
N ASP A 115 -16.32 -5.87 -2.59
CA ASP A 115 -15.89 -7.23 -2.29
C ASP A 115 -16.81 -7.72 -1.17
N ASP A 116 -17.41 -8.90 -1.35
CA ASP A 116 -18.29 -9.55 -0.37
C ASP A 116 -17.62 -10.82 0.22
N CYS A 117 -16.30 -10.90 0.12
CA CYS A 117 -15.48 -11.96 0.71
C CYS A 117 -14.76 -11.44 1.97
N PRO A 118 -15.26 -11.74 3.19
CA PRO A 118 -14.71 -11.18 4.43
C PRO A 118 -13.22 -11.47 4.63
N THR A 119 -12.78 -12.69 4.28
CA THR A 119 -11.37 -13.08 4.39
C THR A 119 -10.50 -12.23 3.45
N ARG A 120 -10.87 -12.15 2.16
CA ARG A 120 -10.10 -11.37 1.17
C ARG A 120 -10.10 -9.88 1.53
N GLU A 121 -11.25 -9.34 1.93
CA GLU A 121 -11.35 -7.96 2.43
C GLU A 121 -10.38 -7.68 3.58
N THR A 122 -10.34 -8.59 4.57
CA THR A 122 -9.47 -8.46 5.74
C THR A 122 -8.01 -8.37 5.33
N HIS A 123 -7.54 -9.23 4.42
CA HIS A 123 -6.14 -9.17 3.95
C HIS A 123 -5.88 -7.95 3.06
N MET A 124 -6.79 -7.64 2.13
CA MET A 124 -6.62 -6.53 1.19
C MET A 124 -6.68 -5.15 1.87
N ALA A 125 -7.19 -5.06 3.10
CA ALA A 125 -7.15 -3.85 3.91
C ALA A 125 -5.74 -3.50 4.42
N TRP A 126 -4.78 -4.42 4.37
CA TRP A 126 -3.40 -4.20 4.81
C TRP A 126 -2.48 -3.87 3.63
N PRO A 127 -1.37 -3.14 3.88
CA PRO A 127 -0.33 -2.95 2.89
C PRO A 127 0.37 -4.29 2.57
N TRP A 128 0.82 -4.42 1.33
CA TRP A 128 1.62 -5.56 0.89
C TRP A 128 2.96 -5.07 0.36
N GLN A 129 4.04 -5.66 0.84
CA GLN A 129 5.40 -5.35 0.43
C GLN A 129 5.85 -6.26 -0.70
N ARG A 130 6.71 -5.77 -1.60
CA ARG A 130 7.28 -6.60 -2.66
C ARG A 130 8.09 -7.73 -2.02
N GLY A 131 7.77 -8.96 -2.42
CA GLY A 131 8.49 -10.18 -2.01
C GLY A 131 9.55 -10.64 -2.99
#